data_AF-A0A7R9I3X5-F1
#
_entry.id   AF-A0A7R9I3X5-F1
#
_cell.length_a   1.000
_cell.length_b   1.000
_cell.length_c   1.000
_cell.angle_alpha   90.00
_cell.angle_beta   90.00
_cell.angle_gamma   90.00
#
_symmetry.space_group_name_H-M   'P 1'
#
loop_
_entity.id
_entity.type
_entity.pdbx_description
1 polymer ?
#
loop_
_entity_poly.entity_id
_entity_poly.type
_entity_poly.pdbx_seq_one_letter_code
_entity_poly.pdbx_strand_id
1 'polypeptide(L)'
;MESETVKNKVNPREDANIFSVIFFVWTIKLFKTGYSKAIEEEDLFETLKEDRSKLLGNNLEKNWTKEVERAGAIKTNASLFRALVKTFSWDFVMLGLFVFANDVIIRISQPLLLGQLLKYFEPGSTMPKEEAYLYAGGIVIITGFSSLYYSHYLLKTAHLGMKMRIACCSLIYRKALRLSHAALGKTNAGHVVNMLSNDVSRFDLICMFVHYLWAAPVISITITYFLWISAGWPGMIGISVVFLFVPIQGGGTQIT
;
A
#
# COMPACT_ATOMS: atom_id res chain seq x y z
N MET A 1 23.14 21.38 23.98
CA MET A 1 23.56 19.99 23.69
C MET A 1 23.46 19.83 22.18
N GLU A 2 24.53 20.19 21.47
CA GLU A 2 24.61 19.92 20.03
C GLU A 2 24.60 18.40 19.89
N SER A 3 23.60 17.84 19.20
CA SER A 3 23.60 16.42 18.88
C SER A 3 24.80 16.18 17.96
N GLU A 4 25.81 15.44 18.43
CA GLU A 4 26.83 14.89 17.55
C GLU A 4 26.11 14.11 16.46
N THR A 5 26.11 14.63 15.24
CA THR A 5 25.49 13.95 14.11
C THR A 5 26.38 12.75 13.78
N VAL A 6 26.06 11.59 14.34
CA VAL A 6 26.61 10.31 13.90
C VAL A 6 26.30 10.21 12.41
N LYS A 7 27.33 10.28 11.56
CA LYS A 7 27.19 10.13 10.12
C LYS A 7 26.89 8.65 9.85
N ASN A 8 25.61 8.33 9.76
CA ASN A 8 25.16 6.99 9.42
C ASN A 8 25.59 6.63 7.99
N LYS A 9 25.66 5.33 7.71
CA LYS A 9 26.06 4.82 6.40
C LYS A 9 25.02 5.24 5.35
N VAL A 10 25.47 5.54 4.12
CA VAL A 10 24.56 5.84 3.00
C VAL A 10 23.62 4.67 2.76
N ASN A 11 22.35 4.96 2.48
CA ASN A 11 21.34 3.93 2.26
C ASN A 11 21.63 3.14 0.97
N PRO A 12 21.84 1.81 1.04
CA PRO A 12 22.16 1.00 -0.14
C PRO A 12 21.02 0.98 -1.17
N ARG A 13 19.82 1.43 -0.79
CA ARG A 13 18.71 1.60 -1.72
C ARG A 13 18.91 2.78 -2.70
N GLU A 14 19.72 3.78 -2.38
CA GLU A 14 20.01 4.92 -3.28
C GLU A 14 20.81 4.48 -4.51
N ASP A 15 21.80 3.62 -4.32
CA ASP A 15 22.70 3.15 -5.38
C ASP A 15 22.31 1.76 -5.94
N ALA A 16 21.18 1.20 -5.50
CA ALA A 16 20.73 -0.12 -5.93
C ALA A 16 20.28 -0.12 -7.40
N ASN A 17 20.84 -1.03 -8.20
CA ASN A 17 20.37 -1.31 -9.55
C ASN A 17 18.98 -1.99 -9.55
N ILE A 18 18.34 -2.05 -10.71
CA ILE A 18 16.97 -2.56 -10.87
C ILE A 18 16.82 -3.99 -10.34
N PHE A 19 17.77 -4.89 -10.60
CA PHE A 19 17.73 -6.26 -10.09
C PHE A 19 17.80 -6.31 -8.57
N SER A 20 18.71 -5.52 -7.98
CA SER A 20 18.84 -5.42 -6.53
C SER A 20 17.55 -4.91 -5.90
N VAL A 21 16.87 -3.95 -6.54
CA VAL A 21 15.57 -3.45 -6.09
C VAL A 21 14.49 -4.53 -6.21
N ILE A 22 14.35 -5.18 -7.36
CA ILE A 22 13.30 -6.18 -7.62
C ILE A 22 13.39 -7.34 -6.62
N PHE A 23 14.59 -7.85 -6.36
CA PHE A 23 14.81 -9.00 -5.47
C PHE A 23 15.20 -8.61 -4.05
N PHE A 24 15.09 -7.33 -3.68
CA PHE A 24 15.44 -6.80 -2.36
C PHE A 24 16.88 -7.12 -1.90
N VAL A 25 17.81 -7.34 -2.83
CA VAL A 25 19.20 -7.75 -2.52
C VAL A 25 19.92 -6.69 -1.68
N TRP A 26 19.56 -5.42 -1.85
CA TRP A 26 20.11 -4.30 -1.08
C TRP A 26 19.89 -4.41 0.45
N THR A 27 18.91 -5.20 0.91
CA THR A 27 18.63 -5.40 2.35
C THR A 27 19.49 -6.51 2.97
N ILE A 28 20.07 -7.41 2.16
CA ILE A 28 20.75 -8.63 2.64
C ILE A 28 21.87 -8.30 3.62
N LYS A 29 22.63 -7.22 3.40
CA LYS A 29 23.72 -6.82 4.29
C LYS A 29 23.20 -6.54 5.71
N LEU A 30 22.08 -5.82 5.83
CA LEU A 30 21.46 -5.50 7.11
C LEU A 30 20.95 -6.76 7.81
N PHE A 31 20.29 -7.66 7.07
CA PHE A 31 19.79 -8.91 7.65
C PHE A 31 20.93 -9.84 8.09
N LYS A 32 22.04 -9.91 7.35
CA LYS A 32 23.22 -10.65 7.78
C LYS A 32 23.80 -10.08 9.07
N THR A 33 23.90 -8.75 9.19
CA THR A 33 24.33 -8.11 10.44
C THR A 33 23.37 -8.45 11.58
N GLY A 34 22.06 -8.35 11.38
CA GLY A 34 21.05 -8.71 12.38
C GLY A 34 21.00 -10.18 12.76
N TYR A 35 21.47 -11.08 11.89
CA TYR A 35 21.64 -12.51 12.20
C TYR A 35 22.87 -12.75 13.10
N SER A 36 23.95 -11.99 12.88
CA SER A 36 25.20 -12.17 13.63
C SER A 36 25.25 -11.41 14.96
N LYS A 37 24.59 -10.25 15.06
CA LYS A 37 24.52 -9.45 16.28
C LYS A 37 23.20 -8.69 16.39
N ALA A 38 22.86 -8.25 17.59
CA ALA A 38 21.79 -7.27 17.77
C ALA A 38 22.11 -5.99 17.00
N ILE A 39 21.11 -5.44 16.30
CA ILE A 39 21.28 -4.21 15.49
C ILE A 39 21.33 -3.01 16.43
N GLU A 40 22.38 -2.21 16.30
CA GLU A 40 22.56 -0.95 17.02
C GLU A 40 22.35 0.25 16.09
N GLU A 41 22.23 1.47 16.65
CA GLU A 41 21.96 2.68 15.85
C GLU A 41 23.03 2.93 14.78
N GLU A 42 24.29 2.60 15.05
CA GLU A 42 25.44 2.73 14.15
C GLU A 42 25.41 1.75 12.95
N ASP A 43 24.61 0.69 13.04
CA ASP A 43 24.40 -0.26 11.95
C ASP A 43 23.33 0.22 10.97
N LEU A 44 22.50 1.19 11.37
CA LEU A 44 21.43 1.71 10.55
C LEU A 44 21.94 2.66 9.47
N PHE A 45 21.21 2.68 8.36
CA PHE A 45 21.49 3.57 7.25
C PHE A 45 20.79 4.92 7.43
N GLU A 46 21.33 5.96 6.78
CA GLU A 46 20.61 7.21 6.63
C GLU A 46 19.26 7.01 5.93
N THR A 47 18.31 7.89 6.26
CA THR A 47 17.03 7.95 5.57
C THR A 47 17.22 8.38 4.12
N LEU A 48 16.41 7.82 3.22
CA LEU A 48 16.39 8.25 1.83
C LEU A 48 16.09 9.75 1.74
N LYS A 49 16.69 10.44 0.77
CA LYS A 49 16.47 11.88 0.55
C LYS A 49 14.98 12.23 0.40
N GLU A 50 14.20 11.36 -0.25
CA GLU A 50 12.75 11.51 -0.42
C GLU A 50 11.94 11.36 0.89
N ASP A 51 12.50 10.71 1.91
CA ASP A 51 11.84 10.40 3.18
C ASP A 51 12.13 11.43 4.28
N ARG A 52 12.97 12.43 3.97
CA ARG A 52 13.36 13.45 4.95
C ARG A 52 12.14 14.25 5.41
N SER A 53 11.98 14.36 6.72
CA SER A 53 10.85 15.05 7.37
C SER A 53 10.68 16.51 6.93
N LYS A 54 11.79 17.21 6.67
CA LYS A 54 11.78 18.58 6.13
C LYS A 54 11.07 18.64 4.78
N LEU A 55 11.40 17.75 3.85
CA LEU A 55 10.82 17.71 2.51
C LEU A 55 9.32 17.38 2.57
N LEU A 56 8.98 16.27 3.24
CA LEU A 56 7.60 15.80 3.38
C LEU A 56 6.71 16.81 4.11
N GLY A 57 7.21 17.38 5.21
CA GLY A 57 6.52 18.41 5.97
C GLY A 57 6.30 19.70 5.18
N ASN A 58 7.31 20.15 4.40
CA ASN A 58 7.18 21.34 3.54
C ASN A 58 6.12 21.13 2.45
N ASN A 59 6.11 19.96 1.81
CA ASN A 59 5.15 19.65 0.76
C ASN A 59 3.71 19.61 1.30
N LEU A 60 3.50 19.00 2.47
CA LEU A 60 2.19 18.98 3.11
C LEU A 60 1.77 20.37 3.60
N GLU A 61 2.66 21.15 4.23
CA GLU A 61 2.35 22.51 4.69
C GLU A 61 1.93 23.40 3.49
N LYS A 62 2.61 23.30 2.36
CA LYS A 62 2.25 24.01 1.12
C LYS A 62 0.84 23.69 0.65
N ASN A 63 0.46 22.40 0.61
CA ASN A 63 -0.88 21.99 0.20
C ASN A 63 -1.95 22.29 1.25
N TRP A 64 -1.59 22.25 2.53
CA TRP A 64 -2.46 22.64 3.63
C TRP A 64 -2.83 24.12 3.56
N THR A 65 -1.86 25.02 3.34
CA THR A 65 -2.13 26.46 3.17
C THR A 65 -3.09 26.71 2.00
N LYS A 66 -2.86 26.08 0.84
CA LYS A 66 -3.78 26.16 -0.30
C LYS A 66 -5.18 25.67 0.01
N GLU A 67 -5.30 24.62 0.83
CA GLU A 67 -6.61 24.10 1.24
C GLU A 67 -7.33 25.04 2.22
N VAL A 68 -6.60 25.67 3.13
CA VAL A 68 -7.15 26.69 4.04
C VAL A 68 -7.65 27.91 3.26
N GLU A 69 -6.88 28.40 2.29
CA GLU A 69 -7.29 29.49 1.40
C GLU A 69 -8.55 29.12 0.60
N ARG A 70 -8.55 27.93 -0.02
CA ARG A 70 -9.73 27.40 -0.73
C ARG A 70 -10.95 27.37 0.19
N ALA A 71 -10.82 26.78 1.37
CA ALA A 71 -11.89 26.59 2.32
C ALA A 71 -12.46 27.93 2.82
N GLY A 72 -11.59 28.93 3.03
CA GLY A 72 -12.00 30.31 3.35
C GLY A 72 -12.80 30.95 2.22
N ALA A 73 -12.36 30.80 0.97
CA ALA A 73 -13.05 31.37 -0.19
C ALA A 73 -14.47 30.80 -0.40
N ILE A 74 -14.66 29.50 -0.12
CA ILE A 74 -15.96 28.82 -0.26
C ILE A 74 -16.73 28.72 1.06
N LYS A 75 -16.25 29.32 2.15
CA LYS A 75 -16.84 29.27 3.50
C LYS A 75 -17.12 27.85 4.01
N THR A 76 -16.18 26.94 3.80
CA THR A 76 -16.24 25.56 4.33
C THR A 76 -15.08 25.27 5.29
N ASN A 77 -15.12 24.12 5.96
CA ASN A 77 -13.98 23.65 6.76
C ASN A 77 -12.83 23.12 5.86
N ALA A 78 -11.60 23.47 6.22
CA ALA A 78 -10.41 22.93 5.56
C ALA A 78 -10.26 21.43 5.86
N SER A 79 -9.90 20.64 4.85
CA SER A 79 -9.79 19.18 4.98
C SER A 79 -8.34 18.70 4.89
N LEU A 80 -7.81 18.13 5.97
CA LEU A 80 -6.45 17.56 5.98
C LEU A 80 -6.34 16.39 5.01
N PHE A 81 -7.39 15.57 4.91
CA PHE A 81 -7.46 14.47 3.95
C PHE A 81 -7.24 14.97 2.51
N ARG A 82 -7.87 16.09 2.12
CA ARG A 82 -7.68 16.68 0.79
C ARG A 82 -6.26 17.18 0.56
N ALA A 83 -5.64 17.78 1.58
CA ALA A 83 -4.25 18.22 1.50
C ALA A 83 -3.28 17.03 1.38
N LEU A 84 -3.53 15.93 2.10
CA LEU A 84 -2.77 14.69 2.01
C LEU A 84 -2.87 14.04 0.64
N VAL A 85 -4.10 13.86 0.13
CA VAL A 85 -4.34 13.28 -1.21
C VAL A 85 -3.63 14.10 -2.28
N LYS A 86 -3.65 15.43 -2.20
CA LYS A 86 -2.91 16.29 -3.14
C LYS A 86 -1.39 16.21 -2.98
N THR A 87 -0.89 15.94 -1.78
CA THR A 87 0.55 15.84 -1.50
C THR A 87 1.13 14.54 -2.04
N PHE A 88 0.38 13.45 -1.96
CA PHE A 88 0.82 12.10 -2.35
C PHE A 88 0.06 11.55 -3.56
N SER A 89 -0.54 12.42 -4.38
CA SER A 89 -1.42 12.01 -5.47
C SER A 89 -0.73 11.12 -6.48
N TRP A 90 0.54 11.39 -6.78
CA TRP A 90 1.30 10.60 -7.74
C TRP A 90 1.55 9.17 -7.25
N ASP A 91 2.04 9.02 -6.01
CA ASP A 91 2.23 7.71 -5.38
C ASP A 91 0.90 6.94 -5.34
N PHE A 92 -0.19 7.61 -4.95
CA PHE A 92 -1.52 7.02 -4.87
C PHE A 92 -2.05 6.57 -6.24
N VAL A 93 -1.95 7.40 -7.28
CA VAL A 93 -2.41 7.05 -8.63
C VAL A 93 -1.59 5.90 -9.20
N MET A 94 -0.26 5.93 -9.03
CA MET A 94 0.62 4.86 -9.52
C MET A 94 0.32 3.52 -8.83
N LEU A 95 0.12 3.51 -7.51
CA LEU A 95 -0.30 2.33 -6.78
C LEU A 95 -1.66 1.80 -7.27
N GLY A 96 -2.62 2.70 -7.51
CA GLY A 96 -3.92 2.32 -8.06
C GLY A 96 -3.84 1.69 -9.45
N LEU A 97 -3.01 2.25 -10.34
CA LEU A 97 -2.77 1.69 -11.67
C LEU A 97 -2.10 0.32 -11.58
N PHE A 98 -1.17 0.14 -10.64
CA PHE A 98 -0.52 -1.15 -10.40
C PHE A 98 -1.50 -2.21 -9.88
N VAL A 99 -2.40 -1.85 -8.94
CA VAL A 99 -3.49 -2.74 -8.48
C VAL A 99 -4.41 -3.11 -9.62
N PHE A 100 -4.79 -2.14 -10.46
CA PHE A 100 -5.61 -2.45 -11.63
C PHE A 100 -4.92 -3.43 -12.58
N ALA A 101 -3.66 -3.16 -12.95
CA ALA A 101 -2.91 -4.00 -13.87
C ALA A 101 -2.68 -5.42 -13.32
N ASN A 102 -2.31 -5.56 -12.05
CA ASN A 102 -2.07 -6.89 -11.49
C ASN A 102 -3.37 -7.61 -11.12
N ASP A 103 -4.20 -7.03 -10.26
CA ASP A 103 -5.31 -7.75 -9.64
C ASP A 103 -6.51 -7.89 -10.59
N VAL A 104 -6.73 -6.94 -11.50
CA VAL A 104 -7.85 -6.98 -12.45
C VAL A 104 -7.48 -7.64 -13.77
N ILE A 105 -6.28 -7.37 -14.31
CA ILE A 105 -5.89 -7.91 -15.63
C ILE A 105 -5.13 -9.23 -15.47
N ILE A 106 -3.97 -9.20 -14.80
CA ILE A 106 -3.05 -10.34 -14.78
C ILE A 106 -3.60 -11.50 -13.94
N ARG A 107 -4.05 -11.25 -12.71
CA ARG A 107 -4.52 -12.32 -11.82
C ARG A 107 -5.80 -12.98 -12.29
N ILE A 108 -6.70 -12.25 -12.96
CA ILE A 108 -7.93 -12.84 -13.52
C ILE A 108 -7.63 -13.74 -14.71
N SER A 109 -6.52 -13.54 -15.43
CA SER A 109 -6.12 -14.45 -16.51
C SER A 109 -5.73 -15.85 -16.00
N GLN A 110 -5.30 -15.97 -14.74
CA GLN A 110 -4.85 -17.25 -14.17
C GLN A 110 -5.94 -18.34 -14.16
N PRO A 111 -7.15 -18.12 -13.62
CA PRO A 111 -8.23 -19.12 -13.70
C PRO A 111 -8.68 -19.41 -15.14
N LEU A 112 -8.56 -18.45 -16.07
CA LEU A 112 -8.87 -18.69 -17.48
C LEU A 112 -7.86 -19.64 -18.12
N LEU A 113 -6.56 -19.44 -17.87
CA LEU A 113 -5.50 -20.35 -18.33
C LEU A 113 -5.65 -21.73 -17.69
N LEU A 114 -6.00 -21.80 -16.40
CA LEU A 114 -6.29 -23.06 -15.74
C LEU A 114 -7.48 -23.77 -16.40
N GLY A 115 -8.54 -23.05 -16.74
CA GLY A 115 -9.67 -23.60 -17.48
C GLY A 115 -9.26 -24.20 -18.83
N GLN A 116 -8.38 -23.54 -19.59
CA GLN A 116 -7.87 -24.10 -20.85
C GLN A 116 -6.98 -25.32 -20.62
N LEU A 117 -6.13 -25.30 -19.59
CA LEU A 117 -5.31 -26.44 -19.22
C LEU A 117 -6.15 -27.65 -18.83
N LEU A 118 -7.29 -27.46 -18.15
CA LEU A 118 -8.18 -28.55 -17.78
C LEU A 118 -8.81 -29.25 -19.00
N LYS A 119 -9.07 -28.53 -20.10
CA LYS A 119 -9.58 -29.14 -21.34
C LYS A 119 -8.62 -30.13 -21.98
N TYR A 120 -7.32 -30.02 -21.74
CA TYR A 120 -6.37 -31.04 -22.17
C TYR A 120 -6.64 -32.40 -21.49
N PHE A 121 -7.15 -32.40 -20.26
CA PHE A 121 -7.42 -33.60 -19.49
C PHE A 121 -8.85 -34.15 -19.69
N GLU A 122 -9.69 -33.48 -20.48
CA GLU A 122 -11.03 -33.96 -20.79
C GLU A 122 -10.99 -35.19 -21.70
N PRO A 123 -11.86 -36.20 -21.50
CA PRO A 123 -11.94 -37.36 -22.37
C PRO A 123 -12.18 -36.97 -23.83
N GLY A 124 -11.33 -37.43 -24.74
CA GLY A 124 -11.44 -37.12 -26.17
C GLY A 124 -10.82 -35.79 -26.60
N SER A 125 -10.06 -35.11 -25.73
CA SER A 125 -9.32 -33.91 -26.08
C SER A 125 -8.32 -34.15 -27.22
N THR A 126 -8.35 -33.27 -28.22
CA THR A 126 -7.39 -33.24 -29.34
C THR A 126 -6.29 -32.21 -29.14
N MET A 127 -6.21 -31.60 -27.94
CA MET A 127 -5.24 -30.54 -27.66
C MET A 127 -3.80 -31.10 -27.67
N PRO A 128 -2.86 -30.48 -28.40
CA PRO A 128 -1.45 -30.86 -28.37
C PRO A 128 -0.82 -30.63 -26.99
N LYS A 129 0.20 -31.44 -26.65
CA LYS A 129 0.93 -31.33 -25.37
C LYS A 129 1.64 -29.99 -25.24
N GLU A 130 2.15 -29.47 -26.35
CA GLU A 130 2.86 -28.20 -26.42
C GLU A 130 1.95 -27.05 -25.99
N GLU A 131 0.68 -27.07 -26.42
CA GLU A 131 -0.32 -26.07 -26.03
C GLU A 131 -0.65 -26.15 -24.53
N ALA A 132 -0.82 -27.36 -24.01
CA ALA A 132 -1.01 -27.56 -22.57
C ALA A 132 0.19 -27.05 -21.75
N TYR A 133 1.42 -27.26 -22.21
CA TYR A 133 2.61 -26.72 -21.56
C TYR A 133 2.67 -25.18 -21.61
N LEU A 134 2.17 -24.54 -22.67
CA LEU A 134 2.07 -23.09 -22.74
C LEU A 134 1.10 -22.55 -21.66
N TYR A 135 -0.07 -23.16 -21.50
CA TYR A 135 -1.01 -22.76 -20.45
C TYR A 135 -0.43 -22.97 -19.04
N ALA A 136 0.20 -24.13 -18.78
CA ALA A 136 0.83 -24.43 -17.50
C ALA A 136 2.00 -23.46 -17.19
N GLY A 137 2.87 -23.19 -18.18
CA GLY A 137 3.96 -22.23 -18.07
C GLY A 137 3.45 -20.81 -17.80
N GLY A 138 2.39 -20.39 -18.48
CA GLY A 138 1.72 -19.11 -18.24
C GLY A 138 1.24 -18.96 -16.81
N ILE A 139 0.61 -20.00 -16.24
CA ILE A 139 0.16 -20.00 -14.84
C ILE A 139 1.35 -19.82 -13.88
N VAL A 140 2.46 -20.53 -14.10
CA VAL A 140 3.67 -20.42 -13.26
C VAL A 140 4.25 -19.00 -13.34
N ILE A 141 4.39 -18.44 -14.54
CA ILE A 141 4.91 -17.09 -14.75
C ILE A 141 4.03 -16.05 -14.08
N ILE A 142 2.70 -16.12 -14.26
CA ILE A 142 1.73 -15.21 -13.62
C ILE A 142 1.81 -15.31 -12.10
N THR A 143 1.94 -16.53 -11.55
CA THR A 143 2.03 -16.76 -10.10
C THR A 143 3.32 -16.16 -9.54
N GLY A 144 4.45 -16.37 -10.20
CA GLY A 144 5.75 -15.80 -9.81
C GLY A 144 5.74 -14.28 -9.87
N PHE A 145 5.23 -13.70 -10.98
CA PHE A 145 5.09 -12.26 -11.13
C PHE A 145 4.17 -11.66 -10.07
N SER A 146 3.02 -12.29 -9.79
CA SER A 146 2.07 -11.81 -8.78
C SER A 146 2.64 -11.86 -7.37
N SER A 147 3.46 -12.87 -7.06
CA SER A 147 4.17 -12.96 -5.77
C SER A 147 5.20 -11.82 -5.59
N LEU A 148 5.98 -11.53 -6.64
CA LEU A 148 6.90 -10.40 -6.63
C LEU A 148 6.15 -9.08 -6.52
N TYR A 149 5.10 -8.90 -7.31
CA TYR A 149 4.23 -7.74 -7.27
C TYR A 149 3.69 -7.50 -5.84
N TYR A 150 3.13 -8.52 -5.20
CA TYR A 150 2.55 -8.40 -3.86
C TYR A 150 3.60 -7.95 -2.83
N SER A 151 4.81 -8.48 -2.91
CA SER A 151 5.92 -8.09 -2.04
C SER A 151 6.30 -6.61 -2.21
N HIS A 152 6.35 -6.13 -3.46
CA HIS A 152 6.60 -4.71 -3.77
C HIS A 152 5.43 -3.82 -3.37
N TYR A 153 4.20 -4.26 -3.60
CA TYR A 153 2.99 -3.53 -3.24
C TYR A 153 2.95 -3.28 -1.73
N LEU A 154 3.16 -4.32 -0.91
CA LEU A 154 3.20 -4.19 0.55
C LEU A 154 4.25 -3.18 1.02
N LEU A 155 5.48 -3.27 0.49
CA LEU A 155 6.54 -2.33 0.86
C LEU A 155 6.16 -0.90 0.46
N LYS A 156 5.65 -0.70 -0.76
CA LYS A 156 5.32 0.63 -1.28
C LYS A 156 4.14 1.26 -0.55
N THR A 157 3.10 0.50 -0.20
CA THR A 157 1.99 1.03 0.60
C THR A 157 2.41 1.36 2.02
N ALA A 158 3.26 0.53 2.64
CA ALA A 158 3.81 0.81 3.96
C ALA A 158 4.71 2.06 3.94
N HIS A 159 5.54 2.20 2.89
CA HIS A 159 6.38 3.38 2.66
C HIS A 159 5.55 4.65 2.49
N LEU A 160 4.45 4.58 1.73
CA LEU A 160 3.52 5.70 1.56
C LEU A 160 2.86 6.11 2.89
N GLY A 161 2.39 5.14 3.68
CA GLY A 161 1.86 5.36 5.02
C GLY A 161 2.87 6.08 5.92
N MET A 162 4.12 5.59 5.93
CA MET A 162 5.22 6.22 6.66
C MET A 162 5.45 7.67 6.21
N LYS A 163 5.48 7.94 4.90
CA LYS A 163 5.65 9.30 4.36
C LYS A 163 4.51 10.23 4.81
N MET A 164 3.26 9.76 4.75
CA MET A 164 2.10 10.50 5.25
C MET A 164 2.21 10.80 6.74
N ARG A 165 2.65 9.81 7.53
CA ARG A 165 2.87 9.95 8.96
C ARG A 165 3.90 11.02 9.30
N ILE A 166 5.07 10.93 8.67
CA ILE A 166 6.17 11.89 8.86
C ILE A 166 5.72 13.32 8.50
N ALA A 167 4.99 13.47 7.39
CA ALA A 167 4.48 14.77 6.95
C ALA A 167 3.50 15.37 7.98
N CYS A 168 2.53 14.57 8.47
CA CYS A 168 1.57 14.99 9.48
C CYS A 168 2.28 15.39 10.78
N CYS A 169 3.19 14.55 11.28
CA CYS A 169 3.96 14.86 12.49
C CYS A 169 4.73 16.17 12.36
N SER A 170 5.37 16.41 11.20
CA SER A 170 6.07 17.68 10.94
C SER A 170 5.12 18.88 10.98
N LEU A 171 3.95 18.77 10.33
CA LEU A 171 2.96 19.84 10.30
C LEU A 171 2.39 20.15 11.69
N ILE A 172 2.04 19.11 12.45
CA ILE A 172 1.50 19.22 13.83
C ILE A 172 2.55 19.86 14.74
N TYR A 173 3.80 19.41 14.68
CA TYR A 173 4.89 19.96 15.48
C TYR A 173 5.12 21.45 15.20
N ARG A 174 5.19 21.85 13.92
CA ARG A 174 5.31 23.26 13.52
C ARG A 174 4.13 24.09 14.02
N LYS A 175 2.91 23.53 13.97
CA LYS A 175 1.72 24.23 14.45
C LYS A 175 1.70 24.38 15.97
N ALA A 176 2.12 23.36 16.71
CA ALA A 176 2.22 23.40 18.17
C ALA A 176 3.21 24.48 18.63
N LEU A 177 4.36 24.61 17.98
CA LEU A 177 5.36 25.65 18.28
C LEU A 177 4.89 27.09 17.99
N ARG A 178 3.89 27.26 17.13
CA ARG A 178 3.33 28.58 16.76
C ARG A 178 2.06 28.94 17.53
N LEU A 179 1.54 28.06 18.38
CA LEU A 179 0.30 28.28 19.12
C LEU A 179 0.59 29.07 20.40
N SER A 180 -0.27 30.03 20.77
CA SER A 180 -0.11 30.75 22.04
C SER A 180 -0.34 29.84 23.24
N HIS A 181 0.30 30.11 24.38
CA HIS A 181 0.11 29.33 25.62
C HIS A 181 -1.36 29.20 26.05
N ALA A 182 -2.21 30.22 25.80
CA ALA A 182 -3.64 30.17 26.10
C ALA A 182 -4.44 29.22 25.20
N ALA A 183 -4.04 29.10 23.93
CA ALA A 183 -4.63 28.13 23.01
C ALA A 183 -4.06 26.72 23.24
N LEU A 184 -2.77 26.62 23.57
CA LEU A 184 -2.09 25.37 23.92
C LEU A 184 -2.62 24.79 25.23
N GLY A 185 -2.94 25.62 26.23
CA GLY A 185 -3.55 25.20 27.48
C GLY A 185 -4.97 24.65 27.32
N LYS A 186 -5.70 25.05 26.26
CA LYS A 186 -7.02 24.49 25.90
C LYS A 186 -6.90 23.15 25.15
N THR A 187 -5.87 22.97 24.32
CA THR A 187 -5.52 21.68 23.73
C THR A 187 -4.52 20.96 24.63
N ASN A 188 -5.00 20.19 25.62
CA ASN A 188 -4.16 19.38 26.51
C ASN A 188 -3.00 18.75 25.71
N ALA A 189 -1.75 19.01 26.10
CA ALA A 189 -0.56 18.51 25.40
C ALA A 189 -0.61 16.99 25.20
N GLY A 190 -1.28 16.26 26.11
CA GLY A 190 -1.58 14.84 25.97
C GLY A 190 -2.41 14.48 24.74
N HIS A 191 -3.35 15.33 24.30
CA HIS A 191 -4.11 15.10 23.07
C HIS A 191 -3.23 15.23 21.82
N VAL A 192 -2.27 16.16 21.80
CA VAL A 192 -1.34 16.31 20.67
C VAL A 192 -0.43 15.09 20.58
N VAL A 193 0.09 14.62 21.72
CA VAL A 193 0.90 13.38 21.79
C VAL A 193 0.07 12.17 21.37
N ASN A 194 -1.17 12.02 21.84
CA ASN A 194 -2.04 10.91 21.45
C ASN A 194 -2.34 10.93 19.94
N MET A 195 -2.62 12.10 19.37
CA MET A 195 -2.85 12.25 17.93
C MET A 195 -1.61 11.80 17.14
N LEU A 196 -0.42 12.23 17.54
CA LEU A 196 0.85 11.85 16.90
C LEU A 196 1.16 10.35 17.00
N SER A 197 0.85 9.72 18.14
CA SER A 197 1.19 8.31 18.39
C SER A 197 0.14 7.32 17.85
N ASN A 198 -1.16 7.62 17.99
CA ASN A 198 -2.24 6.68 17.70
C ASN A 198 -3.00 6.99 16.41
N ASP A 199 -3.26 8.26 16.09
CA ASP A 199 -4.11 8.58 14.93
C ASP A 199 -3.32 8.54 13.63
N VAL A 200 -2.09 9.05 13.66
CA VAL A 200 -1.25 9.13 12.46
C VAL A 200 -0.69 7.75 12.07
N SER A 201 -0.48 6.83 13.02
CA SER A 201 -0.04 5.46 12.72
C SER A 201 -1.08 4.65 11.93
N ARG A 202 -2.36 5.03 11.99
CA ARG A 202 -3.42 4.40 11.18
C ARG A 202 -3.26 4.61 9.68
N PHE A 203 -2.52 5.63 9.24
CA PHE A 203 -2.25 5.83 7.81
C PHE A 203 -1.50 4.65 7.18
N ASP A 204 -0.68 3.94 7.96
CA ASP A 204 0.07 2.77 7.50
C ASP A 204 -0.89 1.66 7.04
N LEU A 205 -1.97 1.43 7.81
CA LEU A 205 -3.00 0.45 7.49
C LEU A 205 -3.90 0.93 6.33
N ILE A 206 -4.33 2.20 6.37
CA ILE A 206 -5.24 2.76 5.36
C ILE A 206 -4.61 2.70 3.97
N CYS A 207 -3.34 3.06 3.83
CA CYS A 207 -2.65 3.05 2.53
C CYS A 207 -2.57 1.65 1.92
N MET A 208 -2.55 0.59 2.74
CA MET A 208 -2.53 -0.80 2.27
C MET A 208 -3.86 -1.24 1.66
N PHE A 209 -4.99 -0.81 2.25
CA PHE A 209 -6.32 -1.30 1.88
C PHE A 209 -7.14 -0.37 1.00
N VAL A 210 -6.80 0.92 0.92
CA VAL A 210 -7.62 1.93 0.22
C VAL A 210 -7.87 1.60 -1.25
N HIS A 211 -6.90 1.03 -1.97
CA HIS A 211 -7.11 0.64 -3.37
C HIS A 211 -8.04 -0.57 -3.52
N TYR A 212 -8.15 -1.42 -2.50
CA TYR A 212 -9.07 -2.53 -2.51
C TYR A 212 -10.54 -2.12 -2.33
N LEU A 213 -10.81 -0.89 -1.87
CA LEU A 213 -12.19 -0.37 -1.79
C LEU A 213 -12.87 -0.29 -3.16
N TRP A 214 -12.12 0.06 -4.21
CA TRP A 214 -12.64 0.09 -5.58
C TRP A 214 -12.26 -1.15 -6.38
N ALA A 215 -11.09 -1.75 -6.12
CA ALA A 215 -10.65 -2.92 -6.86
C ALA A 215 -11.50 -4.17 -6.53
N ALA A 216 -11.87 -4.37 -5.26
CA ALA A 216 -12.65 -5.54 -4.88
C ALA A 216 -14.01 -5.62 -5.61
N PRO A 217 -14.84 -4.56 -5.67
CA PRO A 217 -16.05 -4.57 -6.50
C PRO A 217 -15.79 -4.90 -7.98
N VAL A 218 -14.75 -4.32 -8.59
CA VAL A 218 -14.41 -4.58 -9.99
C VAL A 218 -14.03 -6.05 -10.21
N ILE A 219 -13.18 -6.60 -9.33
CA ILE A 219 -12.76 -8.00 -9.37
C ILE A 219 -13.97 -8.92 -9.16
N SER A 220 -14.81 -8.63 -8.17
CA SER A 220 -16.03 -9.36 -7.85
C SER A 220 -17.00 -9.43 -9.04
N ILE A 221 -17.26 -8.30 -9.70
CA ILE A 221 -18.12 -8.25 -10.90
C ILE A 221 -17.48 -9.07 -12.03
N THR A 222 -16.18 -8.91 -12.25
CA THR A 222 -15.46 -9.59 -13.34
C THR A 222 -15.44 -11.12 -13.15
N ILE A 223 -15.14 -11.60 -11.94
CA ILE A 223 -15.18 -13.02 -11.60
C ILE A 223 -16.60 -13.57 -11.74
N THR A 224 -17.60 -12.84 -11.24
CA THR A 224 -19.01 -13.24 -11.36
C THR A 224 -19.43 -13.37 -12.82
N TYR A 225 -19.00 -12.44 -13.68
CA TYR A 225 -19.25 -12.48 -15.12
C TYR A 225 -18.63 -13.71 -15.79
N PHE A 226 -17.35 -13.99 -15.53
CA PHE A 226 -16.69 -15.19 -16.09
C PHE A 226 -17.30 -16.49 -15.56
N LEU A 227 -17.71 -16.51 -14.29
CA LEU A 227 -18.36 -17.65 -13.67
C LEU A 227 -19.75 -17.91 -14.27
N TRP A 228 -20.52 -16.85 -14.55
CA TRP A 228 -21.80 -16.97 -15.25
C TRP A 228 -21.64 -17.60 -16.62
N ILE A 229 -20.66 -17.13 -17.40
CA ILE A 229 -20.41 -17.68 -18.75
C ILE A 229 -19.97 -19.15 -18.69
N SER A 230 -19.19 -19.52 -17.68
CA SER A 230 -18.61 -20.87 -17.58
C SER A 230 -19.56 -21.90 -16.96
N ALA A 231 -20.33 -21.50 -15.94
CA ALA A 231 -21.08 -22.43 -15.09
C ALA A 231 -22.55 -22.04 -14.88
N GLY A 232 -23.02 -20.89 -15.37
CA GLY A 232 -24.40 -20.44 -15.24
C GLY A 232 -24.90 -20.42 -13.79
N TRP A 233 -26.12 -20.94 -13.58
CA TRP A 233 -26.79 -20.96 -12.28
C TRP A 233 -26.02 -21.67 -11.15
N PRO A 234 -25.45 -22.88 -11.36
CA PRO A 234 -24.57 -23.50 -10.37
C PRO A 234 -23.46 -22.57 -9.87
N GLY A 235 -22.80 -21.86 -10.79
CA GLY A 235 -21.77 -20.87 -10.43
C GLY A 235 -22.31 -19.72 -9.59
N MET A 236 -23.49 -19.19 -9.95
CA MET A 236 -24.12 -18.09 -9.23
C MET A 236 -24.52 -18.45 -7.80
N ILE A 237 -24.99 -19.68 -7.57
CA ILE A 237 -25.28 -20.16 -6.22
C ILE A 237 -23.98 -20.17 -5.39
N GLY A 238 -22.88 -20.68 -5.95
CA GLY A 238 -21.59 -20.71 -5.28
C GLY A 238 -21.07 -19.33 -4.89
N ILE A 239 -21.05 -18.37 -5.82
CA ILE A 239 -20.56 -17.01 -5.53
C ILE A 239 -21.47 -16.25 -4.56
N SER A 240 -22.78 -16.51 -4.58
CA SER A 240 -23.73 -15.90 -3.63
C SER A 240 -23.41 -16.30 -2.20
N VAL A 241 -23.04 -17.56 -1.97
CA VAL A 241 -22.59 -18.03 -0.66
C VAL A 241 -21.34 -17.26 -0.20
N VAL A 242 -20.34 -17.09 -1.08
CA VAL A 242 -19.13 -16.32 -0.76
C VAL A 242 -19.45 -14.88 -0.33
N PHE A 243 -20.34 -14.19 -1.06
CA PHE A 243 -20.74 -12.84 -0.71
C PHE A 243 -21.53 -12.75 0.60
N LEU A 244 -22.31 -13.78 0.95
CA LEU A 244 -22.99 -13.85 2.25
C LEU A 244 -21.99 -14.02 3.41
N PHE A 245 -20.85 -14.67 3.20
CA PHE A 245 -19.82 -14.84 4.22
C PHE A 245 -19.06 -13.55 4.54
N VAL A 246 -18.87 -12.65 3.58
CA VAL A 246 -18.15 -11.38 3.77
C VAL A 246 -18.71 -10.52 4.93
N PRO A 247 -20.02 -10.21 5.00
CA PRO A 247 -20.58 -9.43 6.10
C PRO A 247 -20.55 -10.20 7.43
N ILE A 248 -20.64 -11.53 7.41
CA ILE A 248 -20.55 -12.36 8.64
C ILE A 248 -19.15 -12.23 9.25
N GLN A 249 -18.09 -12.30 8.43
CA GLN A 249 -16.72 -12.09 8.89
C GLN A 249 -16.53 -10.66 9.41
N GLY A 250 -17.05 -9.65 8.69
CA GLY A 250 -16.99 -8.26 9.13
C GLY A 250 -17.71 -8.01 10.47
N GLY A 251 -18.88 -8.61 10.68
CA GLY A 251 -19.64 -8.52 11.93
C GLY A 251 -18.98 -9.26 13.09
N GLY A 252 -18.35 -10.41 12.83
CA GLY A 252 -17.61 -11.17 13.84
C GLY A 252 -16.32 -10.49 14.31
N THR A 253 -15.71 -9.65 13.46
CA THR A 253 -14.48 -8.92 13.79
C THR A 253 -14.71 -7.80 14.83
N GLN A 254 -15.98 -7.41 15.09
CA GLN A 254 -16.32 -6.45 16.16
C GLN A 254 -16.53 -7.10 17.55
N ILE A 255 -16.45 -8.43 17.65
CA ILE A 255 -16.74 -9.20 18.88
C ILE A 255 -15.45 -9.63 19.61
N THR A 256 -14.27 -9.29 19.08
CA THR A 256 -12.95 -9.50 19.70
C THR A 256 -12.15 -8.22 19.71
#